data_AF-A0A9N8HQP4-F1
#
_entry.id   AF-A0A9N8HQP4-F1
#
_cell.length_a   1.000
_cell.length_b   1.000
_cell.length_c   1.000
_cell.angle_alpha   90.00
_cell.angle_beta   90.00
_cell.angle_gamma   90.00
#
_symmetry.space_group_name_H-M   'P 1'
#
loop_
_entity.id
_entity.type
_entity.pdbx_description
1 polymer ?
#
loop_
_entity_poly.entity_id
_entity_poly.type
_entity_poly.pdbx_seq_one_letter_code
_entity_poly.pdbx_strand_id
1 'polypeptide(L)'
;MASFLVAQNVVEPRISTIEEALLSSTPLCVQRGSVMDDLLSDKYPDLKLVRKDTEQGMFEGLGLGWYNGKGGCGALLTNLGTYDIYQGQEATNSDCTLGSDKRLILNLPAGFATAVDSAIQCTSLISYVLDVHLQEMQQEGFIQEAWQRHVAKISEVTCGPETNTGGSSGGGGEDANSDGSFSLDMKAMGGIFLNHFVMSVAALGLAFCQRMYTKYNKPERKMRPIKVDEAVHNIVETVDESLKTVAETVDVSMRSMKEGIDGTVRVAKDTMDGSMRHVTRALDESTRNVMQSVDGSMRNMVQTVDGSMRSMTGSMRRVSRPSTRSFRWDASSYDDDANQENSD
;
A
#
# COMPACT_ATOMS: atom_id res chain seq x y z
N MET A 1 -20.56 8.39 17.81
CA MET A 1 -19.50 8.94 16.92
C MET A 1 -18.31 7.99 16.74
N ALA A 2 -17.73 7.40 17.80
CA ALA A 2 -16.56 6.50 17.66
C ALA A 2 -16.78 5.30 16.70
N SER A 3 -17.98 4.69 16.69
CA SER A 3 -18.28 3.57 15.78
C SER A 3 -18.30 3.94 14.29
N PHE A 4 -18.58 5.19 13.94
CA PHE A 4 -18.58 5.65 12.54
C PHE A 4 -17.16 5.89 12.02
N LEU A 5 -16.25 6.35 12.90
CA LEU A 5 -14.83 6.50 12.58
C LEU A 5 -14.14 5.14 12.36
N VAL A 6 -14.59 4.09 13.06
CA VAL A 6 -14.09 2.73 12.85
C VAL A 6 -14.63 2.13 11.55
N ALA A 7 -15.88 2.43 11.17
CA ALA A 7 -16.51 1.88 9.97
C ALA A 7 -16.06 2.54 8.65
N GLN A 8 -15.56 3.77 8.66
CA GLN A 8 -15.03 4.41 7.45
C GLN A 8 -13.61 3.97 7.10
N ASN A 9 -12.95 3.21 7.96
CA ASN A 9 -11.66 2.61 7.66
C ASN A 9 -11.82 1.26 6.93
N VAL A 10 -12.76 1.20 5.97
CA VAL A 10 -12.77 0.12 4.99
C VAL A 10 -11.55 0.37 4.12
N VAL A 11 -10.41 -0.18 4.54
CA VAL A 11 -9.20 -0.24 3.73
C VAL A 11 -9.62 -0.91 2.44
N GLU A 12 -9.66 -0.14 1.34
CA GLU A 12 -9.87 -0.73 0.03
C GLU A 12 -8.86 -1.87 -0.11
N PRO A 13 -9.32 -3.08 -0.48
CA PRO A 13 -8.44 -4.25 -0.51
C PRO A 13 -7.27 -3.94 -1.44
N ARG A 14 -6.09 -3.74 -0.85
CA ARG A 14 -4.86 -3.47 -1.58
C ARG A 14 -4.36 -4.79 -2.14
N ILE A 15 -4.50 -4.94 -3.45
CA ILE A 15 -3.97 -6.09 -4.16
C ILE A 15 -2.45 -6.03 -4.08
N SER A 16 -1.89 -6.93 -3.28
CA SER A 16 -0.47 -6.96 -2.97
C SER A 16 0.31 -8.00 -3.79
N THR A 17 -0.39 -8.99 -4.32
CA THR A 17 0.19 -10.14 -5.02
C THR A 17 -0.59 -10.46 -6.28
N ILE A 18 0.06 -11.10 -7.26
CA ILE A 18 -0.59 -11.54 -8.49
C ILE A 18 -1.65 -12.60 -8.17
N GLU A 19 -1.39 -13.45 -7.19
CA GLU A 19 -2.30 -14.49 -6.72
C GLU A 19 -3.59 -13.88 -6.14
N GLU A 20 -3.49 -12.76 -5.43
CA GLU A 20 -4.65 -12.02 -4.92
C GLU A 20 -5.45 -11.36 -6.06
N ALA A 21 -4.78 -10.84 -7.09
CA ALA A 21 -5.45 -10.35 -8.31
C ALA A 21 -6.22 -11.48 -9.02
N LEU A 22 -5.61 -12.68 -9.08
CA LEU A 22 -6.23 -13.87 -9.68
C LEU A 22 -7.46 -14.30 -8.89
N LEU A 23 -7.36 -14.40 -7.56
CA LEU A 23 -8.48 -14.80 -6.67
C LEU A 23 -9.63 -13.79 -6.71
N SER A 24 -9.32 -12.50 -6.77
CA SER A 24 -10.33 -11.43 -6.86
C SER A 24 -10.88 -11.22 -8.27
N SER A 25 -10.33 -11.91 -9.28
CA SER A 25 -10.62 -11.67 -10.71
C SER A 25 -10.46 -10.19 -11.11
N THR A 26 -9.54 -9.48 -10.45
CA THR A 26 -9.29 -8.07 -10.72
C THR A 26 -8.40 -7.95 -11.95
N PRO A 27 -8.80 -7.17 -12.97
CA PRO A 27 -7.98 -7.01 -14.15
C PRO A 27 -6.72 -6.22 -13.86
N LEU A 28 -5.64 -6.69 -14.46
CA LEU A 28 -4.33 -6.05 -14.40
C LEU A 28 -4.05 -5.32 -15.71
N CYS A 29 -3.74 -4.03 -15.64
CA CYS A 29 -3.17 -3.31 -16.77
C CYS A 29 -1.73 -3.74 -17.01
N VAL A 30 -1.43 -4.04 -18.26
CA VAL A 30 -0.07 -4.33 -18.73
C VAL A 30 0.14 -3.71 -20.11
N GLN A 31 1.36 -3.30 -20.42
CA GLN A 31 1.69 -2.75 -21.73
C GLN A 31 1.80 -3.89 -22.74
N ARG A 32 1.07 -3.77 -23.84
CA ARG A 32 1.05 -4.77 -24.92
C ARG A 32 2.45 -5.02 -25.46
N GLY A 33 2.85 -6.29 -25.52
CA GLY A 33 4.15 -6.71 -26.06
C GLY A 33 5.34 -6.33 -25.18
N SER A 34 5.11 -5.93 -23.94
CA SER A 34 6.18 -5.80 -22.95
C SER A 34 6.59 -7.18 -22.42
N VAL A 35 7.80 -7.29 -21.87
CA VAL A 35 8.28 -8.53 -21.22
C VAL A 35 7.31 -9.00 -20.13
N MET A 36 6.65 -8.07 -19.43
CA MET A 36 5.66 -8.41 -18.42
C MET A 36 4.36 -8.97 -19.03
N ASP A 37 3.93 -8.51 -20.20
CA ASP A 37 2.76 -9.06 -20.90
C ASP A 37 3.00 -10.52 -21.29
N ASP A 38 4.15 -10.82 -21.87
CA ASP A 38 4.53 -12.17 -22.28
C ASP A 38 4.65 -13.08 -21.04
N LEU A 39 5.36 -12.62 -20.01
CA LEU A 39 5.56 -13.39 -18.78
C LEU A 39 4.23 -13.71 -18.06
N LEU A 40 3.35 -12.71 -17.93
CA LEU A 40 2.05 -12.92 -17.28
C LEU A 40 1.14 -13.82 -18.11
N SER A 41 1.17 -13.67 -19.43
CA SER A 41 0.38 -14.50 -20.35
C SER A 41 0.81 -15.98 -20.32
N ASP A 42 2.11 -16.24 -20.19
CA ASP A 42 2.67 -17.59 -20.11
C ASP A 42 2.45 -18.22 -18.72
N LYS A 43 2.77 -17.49 -17.66
CA LYS A 43 2.74 -18.02 -16.29
C LYS A 43 1.35 -18.04 -15.66
N TYR A 44 0.47 -17.10 -16.03
CA TYR A 44 -0.86 -16.94 -15.43
C TYR A 44 -1.94 -16.77 -16.53
N PRO A 45 -2.25 -17.82 -17.29
CA PRO A 45 -3.16 -17.74 -18.45
C PRO A 45 -4.61 -17.36 -18.07
N ASP A 46 -5.03 -17.66 -16.84
CA ASP A 46 -6.37 -17.33 -16.32
C ASP A 46 -6.48 -15.87 -15.84
N LEU A 47 -5.37 -15.13 -15.81
CA LEU A 47 -5.34 -13.75 -15.33
C LEU A 47 -6.00 -12.82 -16.34
N LYS A 48 -6.91 -11.97 -15.86
CA LYS A 48 -7.60 -11.00 -16.73
C LYS A 48 -6.68 -9.82 -17.06
N LEU A 49 -5.92 -9.92 -18.15
CA LEU A 49 -5.02 -8.87 -18.59
C LEU A 49 -5.74 -7.83 -19.46
N VAL A 50 -5.62 -6.55 -19.10
CA VAL A 50 -6.05 -5.41 -19.91
C VAL A 50 -4.81 -4.80 -20.56
N ARG A 51 -4.59 -5.16 -21.83
CA ARG A 51 -3.44 -4.69 -22.59
C ARG A 51 -3.64 -3.25 -23.07
N LYS A 52 -2.70 -2.37 -22.74
CA LYS A 52 -2.66 -0.96 -23.19
C LYS A 52 -1.47 -0.77 -24.12
N ASP A 53 -1.61 0.11 -25.11
CA ASP A 53 -0.56 0.33 -26.11
C ASP A 53 0.58 1.23 -25.57
N THR A 54 0.30 2.07 -24.59
CA THR A 54 1.26 3.00 -23.98
C THR A 54 1.30 2.83 -22.46
N GLU A 55 2.43 3.18 -21.84
CA GLU A 55 2.56 3.19 -20.38
C GLU A 55 1.57 4.16 -19.74
N GLN A 56 1.45 5.37 -20.29
CA GLN A 56 0.48 6.37 -19.82
C GLN A 56 -0.96 5.81 -19.83
N GLY A 57 -1.33 5.07 -20.88
CA GLY A 57 -2.65 4.44 -20.97
C GLY A 57 -2.90 3.35 -19.92
N MET A 58 -1.84 2.78 -19.31
CA MET A 58 -1.97 1.90 -18.14
C MET A 58 -2.40 2.68 -16.91
N PHE A 59 -1.76 3.82 -16.63
CA PHE A 59 -2.08 4.64 -15.47
C PHE A 59 -3.43 5.34 -15.61
N GLU A 60 -3.75 5.89 -16.78
CA GLU A 60 -5.08 6.45 -17.08
C GLU A 60 -6.19 5.37 -17.00
N GLY A 61 -5.83 4.11 -17.22
CA GLY A 61 -6.74 2.97 -17.11
C GLY A 61 -7.04 2.56 -15.66
N LEU A 62 -6.25 3.03 -14.68
CA LEU A 62 -6.39 2.67 -13.29
C LEU A 62 -7.56 3.42 -12.64
N GLY A 63 -8.47 2.69 -11.97
CA GLY A 63 -9.55 3.26 -11.16
C GLY A 63 -10.75 3.83 -11.95
N LEU A 64 -10.54 4.47 -13.10
CA LEU A 64 -11.58 5.27 -13.78
C LEU A 64 -12.66 4.45 -14.54
N GLY A 65 -12.46 3.14 -14.74
CA GLY A 65 -13.31 2.37 -15.66
C GLY A 65 -13.70 0.98 -15.21
N TRP A 66 -13.16 0.47 -14.10
CA TRP A 66 -13.38 -0.93 -13.71
C TRP A 66 -14.86 -1.19 -13.36
N TYR A 67 -15.47 -0.33 -12.54
CA TYR A 67 -16.88 -0.49 -12.14
C TYR A 67 -17.88 -0.18 -13.28
N ASN A 68 -17.47 0.56 -14.30
CA ASN A 68 -18.35 1.01 -15.39
C ASN A 68 -18.16 0.22 -16.71
N GLY A 69 -17.37 -0.85 -16.69
CA GLY A 69 -17.13 -1.69 -17.89
C GLY A 69 -16.36 -1.01 -19.02
N LYS A 70 -15.74 0.15 -18.79
CA LYS A 70 -15.06 0.96 -19.83
C LYS A 70 -13.61 0.51 -20.11
N GLY A 71 -13.28 -0.75 -19.86
CA GLY A 71 -11.92 -1.27 -20.10
C GLY A 71 -10.84 -0.67 -19.18
N GLY A 72 -11.22 -0.32 -17.95
CA GLY A 72 -10.28 0.03 -16.88
C GLY A 72 -9.73 -1.21 -16.18
N CYS A 73 -8.66 -1.01 -15.41
CA CYS A 73 -8.06 -2.02 -14.55
C CYS A 73 -8.17 -1.62 -13.08
N GLY A 74 -8.16 -2.61 -12.19
CA GLY A 74 -8.16 -2.38 -10.73
C GLY A 74 -6.74 -2.33 -10.16
N ALA A 75 -5.77 -2.95 -10.85
CA ALA A 75 -4.37 -2.89 -10.53
C ALA A 75 -3.53 -2.76 -11.82
N LEU A 76 -2.29 -2.31 -11.70
CA LEU A 76 -1.34 -2.28 -12.81
C LEU A 76 -0.03 -2.92 -12.37
N LEU A 77 0.68 -3.53 -13.32
CA LEU A 77 2.04 -4.03 -13.11
C LEU A 77 2.99 -3.20 -13.97
N THR A 78 3.97 -2.55 -13.34
CA THR A 78 4.94 -1.69 -14.02
C THR A 78 6.29 -1.75 -13.34
N ASN A 79 7.29 -1.13 -13.97
CA ASN A 79 8.63 -0.99 -13.40
C ASN A 79 8.61 0.05 -12.27
N LEU A 80 9.42 -0.17 -11.23
CA LEU A 80 9.50 0.76 -10.10
C LEU A 80 9.89 2.18 -10.54
N GLY A 81 10.82 2.29 -11.49
CA GLY A 81 11.21 3.59 -12.04
C GLY A 81 10.06 4.30 -12.77
N THR A 82 9.29 3.58 -13.58
CA THR A 82 8.11 4.14 -14.24
C THR A 82 7.09 4.61 -13.21
N TYR A 83 6.79 3.81 -12.19
CA TYR A 83 5.93 4.22 -11.08
C TYR A 83 6.42 5.50 -10.39
N ASP A 84 7.72 5.60 -10.11
CA ASP A 84 8.30 6.78 -9.45
C ASP A 84 8.14 8.07 -10.25
N ILE A 85 8.10 7.96 -11.58
CA ILE A 85 7.82 9.08 -12.49
C ILE A 85 6.33 9.46 -12.41
N TYR A 86 5.44 8.50 -12.63
CA TYR A 86 4.00 8.77 -12.77
C TYR A 86 3.32 9.15 -11.44
N GLN A 87 3.85 8.71 -10.29
CA GLN A 87 3.33 9.17 -8.99
C GLN A 87 3.49 10.69 -8.80
N GLY A 88 4.48 11.30 -9.47
CA GLY A 88 4.77 12.74 -9.36
C GLY A 88 4.16 13.59 -10.47
N GLN A 89 3.45 13.01 -11.44
CA GLN A 89 2.87 13.77 -12.55
C GLN A 89 1.45 14.24 -12.24
N GLU A 90 1.16 15.52 -12.44
CA GLU A 90 -0.17 16.09 -12.17
C GLU A 90 -1.24 15.47 -13.08
N ALA A 91 -0.90 15.26 -14.36
CA ALA A 91 -1.80 14.67 -15.34
C ALA A 91 -2.32 13.28 -14.96
N THR A 92 -1.54 12.52 -14.19
CA THR A 92 -1.85 11.13 -13.83
C THR A 92 -2.31 10.98 -12.39
N ASN A 93 -1.70 11.71 -11.45
CA ASN A 93 -1.86 11.51 -10.02
C ASN A 93 -2.02 12.84 -9.26
N SER A 94 -2.88 13.73 -9.77
CA SER A 94 -3.17 15.02 -9.13
C SER A 94 -3.69 14.91 -7.68
N ASP A 95 -4.32 13.80 -7.31
CA ASP A 95 -4.91 13.58 -6.00
C ASP A 95 -4.06 12.70 -5.07
N CYS A 96 -2.87 12.27 -5.51
CA CYS A 96 -1.99 11.37 -4.76
C CYS A 96 -2.66 10.05 -4.32
N THR A 97 -3.69 9.60 -5.04
CA THR A 97 -4.38 8.33 -4.74
C THR A 97 -3.60 7.11 -5.20
N LEU A 98 -2.64 7.28 -6.11
CA LEU A 98 -1.82 6.19 -6.61
C LEU A 98 -0.97 5.60 -5.48
N GLY A 99 -1.36 4.42 -5.02
CA GLY A 99 -0.60 3.60 -4.08
C GLY A 99 0.16 2.50 -4.80
N SER A 100 1.37 2.18 -4.32
CA SER A 100 2.08 0.95 -4.69
C SER A 100 2.36 0.10 -3.47
N ASP A 101 2.26 -1.21 -3.69
CA ASP A 101 2.96 -2.17 -2.85
C ASP A 101 4.35 -2.36 -3.46
N LYS A 102 5.38 -1.74 -2.88
CA LYS A 102 6.77 -1.71 -3.42
C LYS A 102 7.47 -3.07 -3.42
N ARG A 103 6.72 -4.17 -3.34
CA ARG A 103 7.23 -5.53 -3.43
C ARG A 103 7.61 -5.86 -4.86
N LEU A 104 8.88 -6.19 -5.05
CA LEU A 104 9.41 -6.64 -6.33
C LEU A 104 8.94 -8.06 -6.59
N ILE A 105 8.11 -8.24 -7.61
CA ILE A 105 7.68 -9.56 -8.09
C ILE A 105 8.80 -10.22 -8.91
N LEU A 106 9.47 -9.42 -9.74
CA LEU A 106 10.58 -9.84 -10.57
C LEU A 106 11.64 -8.75 -10.58
N ASN A 107 12.88 -9.14 -10.33
CA ASN A 107 14.02 -8.25 -10.46
C ASN A 107 14.67 -8.47 -11.82
N LEU A 108 14.39 -7.56 -12.76
CA LEU A 108 15.05 -7.52 -14.07
C LEU A 108 16.08 -6.39 -14.05
N PRO A 109 17.38 -6.69 -14.00
CA PRO A 109 18.40 -5.65 -14.09
C PRO A 109 18.30 -4.96 -15.45
N ALA A 110 18.26 -3.62 -15.44
CA ALA A 110 18.41 -2.83 -16.65
C ALA A 110 19.90 -2.73 -17.01
N GLY A 111 20.21 -2.68 -18.30
CA GLY A 111 21.58 -2.55 -18.80
C GLY A 111 21.61 -2.02 -20.23
N PHE A 112 22.80 -1.65 -20.69
CA PHE A 112 23.00 -1.22 -22.07
C PHE A 112 23.10 -2.44 -22.99
N ALA A 113 22.31 -2.45 -24.05
CA ALA A 113 22.45 -3.45 -25.10
C ALA A 113 23.65 -3.09 -25.98
N THR A 114 24.70 -3.91 -25.93
CA THR A 114 25.87 -3.79 -26.82
C THR A 114 25.87 -4.93 -27.83
N ALA A 115 26.23 -4.65 -29.08
CA ALA A 115 26.48 -5.71 -30.05
C ALA A 115 27.70 -6.52 -29.62
N VAL A 116 27.55 -7.83 -29.45
CA VAL A 116 28.65 -8.72 -29.11
C VAL A 116 29.19 -9.33 -30.40
N ASP A 117 30.37 -8.85 -30.83
CA ASP A 117 31.17 -9.46 -31.88
C ASP A 117 32.54 -9.80 -31.30
N SER A 118 32.68 -11.06 -30.91
CA SER A 118 33.92 -11.62 -30.41
C SER A 118 34.89 -12.01 -31.53
N ALA A 119 34.44 -12.05 -32.79
CA ALA A 119 35.23 -12.61 -33.88
C ALA A 119 36.00 -11.54 -34.67
N ILE A 120 35.43 -10.35 -34.89
CA ILE A 120 36.02 -9.38 -35.82
C ILE A 120 36.34 -8.03 -35.14
N GLN A 121 35.46 -7.52 -34.26
CA GLN A 121 35.63 -6.17 -33.72
C GLN A 121 35.91 -6.09 -32.21
N CYS A 122 36.04 -7.22 -31.50
CA CYS A 122 36.28 -7.26 -30.06
C CYS A 122 35.29 -6.38 -29.26
N THR A 123 34.06 -6.19 -29.73
CA THR A 123 33.09 -5.28 -29.08
C THR A 123 32.61 -5.81 -27.74
N SER A 124 32.91 -7.06 -27.40
CA SER A 124 32.77 -7.58 -26.04
C SER A 124 33.59 -6.78 -25.02
N LEU A 125 34.70 -6.16 -25.41
CA LEU A 125 35.48 -5.32 -24.50
C LEU A 125 34.67 -4.09 -24.03
N ILE A 126 33.82 -3.53 -24.91
CA ILE A 126 33.02 -2.35 -24.60
C ILE A 126 31.99 -2.67 -23.52
N SER A 127 31.33 -3.84 -23.58
CA SER A 127 30.36 -4.23 -22.55
C SER A 127 31.00 -4.38 -21.18
N TYR A 128 32.19 -5.00 -21.10
CA TYR A 128 32.90 -5.14 -19.82
C TYR A 128 33.33 -3.79 -19.23
N VAL A 129 33.83 -2.88 -20.06
CA VAL A 129 34.22 -1.54 -19.60
C VAL A 129 33.01 -0.76 -19.11
N LEU A 130 31.88 -0.84 -19.81
CA LEU A 130 30.63 -0.21 -19.39
C LEU A 130 30.12 -0.80 -18.07
N ASP A 131 30.16 -2.12 -17.90
CA ASP A 131 29.71 -2.79 -16.67
C ASP A 131 30.56 -2.38 -15.47
N VAL A 132 31.89 -2.31 -15.62
CA VAL A 132 32.79 -1.86 -14.55
C VAL A 132 32.46 -0.42 -14.13
N HIS A 133 32.32 0.50 -15.08
CA HIS A 133 31.98 1.89 -14.76
C HIS A 133 30.57 2.04 -14.17
N LEU A 134 29.61 1.22 -14.59
CA LEU A 134 28.27 1.21 -13.97
C LEU A 134 28.33 0.74 -12.51
N GLN A 135 29.15 -0.26 -12.20
CA GLN A 135 29.36 -0.72 -10.83
C GLN A 135 30.05 0.35 -9.98
N GLU A 136 31.05 1.04 -10.51
CA GLU A 136 31.70 2.18 -9.82
C GLU A 136 30.67 3.28 -9.52
N MET A 137 29.89 3.72 -10.51
CA MET A 137 28.83 4.70 -10.32
C MET A 137 27.74 4.25 -9.32
N GLN A 138 27.45 2.96 -9.26
CA GLN A 138 26.52 2.42 -8.28
C GLN A 138 27.10 2.45 -6.86
N GLN A 139 28.38 2.08 -6.68
CA GLN A 139 29.07 2.11 -5.39
C GLN A 139 29.22 3.53 -4.84
N GLU A 140 29.46 4.50 -5.72
CA GLU A 140 29.50 5.92 -5.39
C GLU A 140 28.12 6.52 -5.10
N GLY A 141 27.04 5.79 -5.41
CA GLY A 141 25.67 6.28 -5.25
C GLY A 141 25.21 7.26 -6.34
N PHE A 142 26.05 7.52 -7.35
CA PHE A 142 25.76 8.45 -8.45
C PHE A 142 24.45 8.12 -9.16
N ILE A 143 24.19 6.83 -9.45
CA ILE A 143 22.97 6.41 -10.15
C ILE A 143 21.71 6.78 -9.35
N GLN A 144 21.74 6.56 -8.03
CA GLN A 144 20.61 6.85 -7.15
C GLN A 144 20.36 8.35 -7.05
N GLU A 145 21.43 9.14 -6.90
CA GLU A 145 21.35 10.60 -6.86
C GLU A 145 20.85 11.19 -8.19
N ALA A 146 21.37 10.69 -9.31
CA ALA A 146 20.95 11.10 -10.65
C ALA A 146 19.48 10.76 -10.90
N TRP A 147 19.03 9.56 -10.48
CA TRP A 147 17.63 9.15 -10.55
C TRP A 147 16.73 10.07 -9.72
N GLN A 148 17.07 10.30 -8.46
CA GLN A 148 16.30 11.19 -7.58
C GLN A 148 16.22 12.61 -8.13
N ARG A 149 17.34 13.14 -8.65
CA ARG A 149 17.36 14.46 -9.32
C ARG A 149 16.47 14.48 -10.56
N HIS A 150 16.46 13.41 -11.34
CA HIS A 150 15.61 13.30 -12.52
C HIS A 150 14.13 13.29 -12.14
N VAL A 151 13.73 12.41 -11.21
CA VAL A 151 12.36 12.32 -10.71
C VAL A 151 11.91 13.65 -10.11
N ALA A 152 12.72 14.29 -9.26
CA ALA A 152 12.39 15.59 -8.66
C ALA A 152 12.24 16.71 -9.71
N LYS A 153 12.93 16.61 -10.85
CA LYS A 153 12.84 17.61 -11.93
C LYS A 153 11.55 17.48 -12.74
N ILE A 154 11.04 16.26 -12.90
CA ILE A 154 9.84 15.98 -13.72
C ILE A 154 8.58 15.86 -12.87
N SER A 155 8.71 15.70 -11.55
CA SER A 155 7.57 15.67 -10.63
C SER A 155 6.97 17.08 -10.50
N GLU A 156 5.72 17.20 -10.90
CA GLU A 156 4.90 18.41 -10.72
C GLU A 156 4.18 18.40 -9.37
N VAL A 157 3.91 17.18 -8.85
CA VAL A 157 3.19 16.94 -7.61
C VAL A 157 4.08 16.17 -6.64
N THR A 158 4.22 16.68 -5.41
CA THR A 158 4.94 15.99 -4.34
C THR A 158 3.95 15.20 -3.49
N CYS A 159 3.77 13.92 -3.78
CA CYS A 159 3.00 13.01 -2.94
C CYS A 159 3.88 12.53 -1.79
N GLY A 160 3.83 13.23 -0.65
CA GLY A 160 4.57 12.85 0.55
C GLY A 160 3.93 11.63 1.25
N PRO A 161 4.71 10.82 1.99
CA PRO A 161 4.17 9.75 2.84
C PRO A 161 3.21 10.26 3.94
N GLU A 162 3.10 11.57 4.13
CA GLU A 162 2.31 12.21 5.20
C GLU A 162 1.14 13.07 4.71
N THR A 163 0.82 13.12 3.41
CA THR A 163 -0.16 14.10 2.89
C THR A 163 -1.47 13.52 2.35
N ASN A 164 -1.80 12.25 2.66
CA ASN A 164 -3.17 11.74 2.44
C ASN A 164 -4.19 12.21 3.51
N THR A 165 -3.83 13.22 4.30
CA THR A 165 -4.80 14.12 4.94
C THR A 165 -4.71 15.45 4.22
N GLY A 166 -5.68 15.71 3.34
CA GLY A 166 -5.68 16.89 2.49
C GLY A 166 -5.59 18.19 3.28
N GLY A 167 -4.74 19.10 2.80
CA GLY A 167 -4.80 20.51 3.18
C GLY A 167 -3.47 21.16 3.55
N SER A 168 -2.85 21.75 2.53
CA SER A 168 -2.13 23.03 2.60
C SER A 168 -0.85 23.11 3.44
N SER A 169 0.26 23.07 2.72
CA SER A 169 1.40 24.00 2.83
C SER A 169 1.56 24.81 4.12
N GLY A 170 2.62 24.52 4.87
CA GLY A 170 3.33 25.53 5.66
C GLY A 170 3.83 25.05 7.02
N GLY A 171 5.15 24.85 7.13
CA GLY A 171 5.86 24.93 8.39
C GLY A 171 6.77 23.74 8.66
N GLY A 172 8.05 23.91 8.36
CA GLY A 172 9.10 22.99 8.79
C GLY A 172 9.21 22.93 10.31
N GLY A 173 9.41 21.73 10.81
CA GLY A 173 9.67 21.44 12.20
C GLY A 173 10.00 19.97 12.34
N GLU A 174 11.29 19.65 12.32
CA GLU A 174 11.83 18.39 12.80
C GLU A 174 11.40 18.22 14.25
N ASP A 175 10.68 17.15 14.58
CA ASP A 175 10.90 16.40 15.81
C ASP A 175 10.13 15.07 15.79
N ALA A 176 10.88 14.01 16.00
CA ALA A 176 10.43 12.63 15.98
C ALA A 176 9.69 12.27 17.29
N ASN A 177 8.39 12.05 17.20
CA ASN A 177 7.64 11.06 17.98
C ASN A 177 6.17 11.05 17.50
N SER A 178 5.87 10.22 16.48
CA SER A 178 4.50 10.04 15.98
C SER A 178 3.75 9.00 16.80
N ASP A 179 3.24 9.42 17.95
CA ASP A 179 2.03 8.80 18.47
C ASP A 179 0.89 9.14 17.51
N GLY A 180 0.35 8.11 16.85
CA GLY A 180 -0.66 8.17 15.78
C GLY A 180 -2.01 8.74 16.21
N SER A 181 -2.02 10.01 16.63
CA SER A 181 -3.24 10.78 16.80
C SER A 181 -3.78 11.11 15.40
N PHE A 182 -4.87 10.45 15.03
CA PHE A 182 -5.61 10.76 13.82
C PHE A 182 -6.05 12.23 13.88
N SER A 183 -5.34 13.10 13.17
CA SER A 183 -5.77 14.47 12.91
C SER A 183 -7.06 14.40 12.10
N LEU A 184 -8.18 14.85 12.69
CA LEU A 184 -9.47 14.92 12.00
C LEU A 184 -9.37 15.99 10.92
N ASP A 185 -9.49 15.58 9.65
CA ASP A 185 -9.48 16.46 8.49
C ASP A 185 -10.45 17.65 8.70
N MET A 186 -10.01 18.85 8.34
CA MET A 186 -10.77 20.08 8.41
C MET A 186 -12.10 19.96 7.64
N LYS A 187 -12.12 19.13 6.59
CA LYS A 187 -13.34 18.78 5.84
C LYS A 187 -14.35 17.99 6.68
N ALA A 188 -13.88 17.08 7.54
CA ALA A 188 -14.72 16.31 8.46
C ALA A 188 -15.27 17.20 9.60
N MET A 189 -14.49 18.18 10.07
CA MET A 189 -14.98 19.16 11.04
C MET A 189 -15.96 20.17 10.42
N GLY A 190 -15.86 20.44 9.11
CA GLY A 190 -16.72 21.39 8.39
C GLY A 190 -18.22 21.11 8.52
N GLY A 191 -18.62 19.83 8.60
CA GLY A 191 -20.04 19.46 8.77
C GLY A 191 -20.64 19.96 10.09
N ILE A 192 -19.86 19.94 11.18
CA ILE A 192 -20.29 20.41 12.50
C ILE A 192 -20.45 21.93 12.47
N PHE A 193 -19.48 22.65 11.89
CA PHE A 193 -19.54 24.10 11.76
C PHE A 193 -20.72 24.55 10.90
N LEU A 194 -20.97 23.88 9.77
CA LEU A 194 -22.10 24.20 8.90
C LEU A 194 -23.43 23.99 9.63
N ASN A 195 -23.57 22.88 10.37
CA ASN A 195 -24.78 22.62 11.15
C ASN A 195 -24.99 23.67 12.26
N HIS A 196 -23.94 24.04 12.99
CA HIS A 196 -23.99 25.10 13.99
C HIS A 196 -24.37 26.45 13.38
N PHE A 197 -23.86 26.76 12.20
CA PHE A 197 -24.19 27.99 11.49
C PHE A 197 -25.68 28.05 11.12
N VAL A 198 -26.23 26.96 10.57
CA VAL A 198 -27.66 26.86 10.22
C VAL A 198 -28.55 27.02 11.46
N MET A 199 -28.22 26.33 12.55
CA MET A 199 -28.93 26.45 13.84
C MET A 199 -28.89 27.89 14.39
N SER A 200 -27.74 28.56 14.27
CA SER A 200 -27.56 29.94 14.75
C SER A 200 -28.39 30.94 13.94
N VAL A 201 -28.42 30.79 12.61
CA VAL A 201 -29.25 31.61 11.72
C VAL A 201 -30.74 31.38 12.00
N ALA A 202 -31.15 30.12 12.21
CA ALA A 202 -32.53 29.80 12.56
C ALA A 202 -32.95 30.43 13.90
N ALA A 203 -32.09 30.40 14.92
CA ALA A 203 -32.35 31.04 16.21
C ALA A 203 -32.51 32.57 16.09
N LEU A 204 -31.65 33.23 15.31
CA LEU A 204 -31.78 34.66 15.04
C LEU A 204 -33.08 34.97 14.27
N GLY A 205 -33.45 34.13 13.31
CA GLY A 205 -34.72 34.22 12.59
C GLY A 205 -35.93 34.14 13.51
N LEU A 206 -35.96 33.15 14.40
CA LEU A 206 -37.04 32.99 15.39
C LEU A 206 -37.11 34.18 16.36
N ALA A 207 -35.96 34.69 16.82
CA ALA A 207 -35.91 35.87 17.67
C ALA A 207 -36.46 37.12 16.96
N PHE A 208 -36.15 37.29 15.66
CA PHE A 208 -36.68 38.37 14.84
C PHE A 208 -38.20 38.24 14.63
N CYS A 209 -38.68 37.03 14.32
CA CYS A 209 -40.10 36.72 14.19
C CYS A 209 -40.88 37.02 15.49
N GLN A 210 -40.37 36.61 16.65
CA GLN A 210 -40.98 36.91 17.95
C GLN A 210 -41.03 38.41 18.23
N ARG A 211 -39.96 39.15 17.90
CA ARG A 211 -39.91 40.61 18.06
C ARG A 211 -40.90 41.32 17.15
N MET A 212 -41.07 40.85 15.91
CA MET A 212 -42.08 41.38 14.98
C MET A 212 -43.50 41.03 15.45
N TYR A 213 -43.73 39.80 15.89
CA TYR A 213 -45.02 39.35 16.40
C TYR A 213 -45.48 40.16 17.61
N THR A 214 -44.60 40.37 18.60
CA THR A 214 -44.91 41.21 19.78
C THR A 214 -45.12 42.68 19.45
N LYS A 215 -44.47 43.21 18.40
CA LYS A 215 -44.67 44.58 17.94
C LYS A 215 -45.99 44.77 17.19
N TYR A 216 -46.37 43.80 16.35
CA TYR A 216 -47.63 43.82 15.60
C TYR A 216 -48.83 43.53 16.50
N ASN A 217 -48.66 42.68 17.51
CA ASN A 217 -49.72 42.32 18.44
C ASN A 217 -49.83 43.28 19.64
N LYS A 218 -49.38 44.55 19.49
CA LYS A 218 -49.69 45.60 20.47
C LYS A 218 -51.18 45.93 20.31
N PRO A 219 -52.05 45.56 21.27
CA PRO A 219 -53.44 45.94 21.19
C PRO A 219 -53.53 47.45 21.34
N GLU A 220 -54.02 48.14 20.31
CA GLU A 220 -54.50 49.50 20.49
C GLU A 220 -55.58 49.46 21.58
N ARG A 221 -55.27 50.04 22.74
CA ARG A 221 -56.23 50.25 23.81
C ARG A 221 -57.34 51.15 23.29
N LYS A 222 -58.47 50.54 22.94
CA LYS A 222 -59.82 50.81 23.44
C LYS A 222 -60.83 50.17 22.49
N MET A 223 -61.25 48.94 22.78
CA MET A 223 -62.66 48.56 22.60
C MET A 223 -62.97 47.35 23.47
N ARG A 224 -63.97 47.58 24.34
CA ARG A 224 -64.91 46.71 25.06
C ARG A 224 -64.50 45.25 25.32
N PRO A 225 -64.70 44.73 26.55
CA PRO A 225 -64.47 43.32 26.85
C PRO A 225 -65.45 42.46 26.04
N ILE A 226 -64.96 41.88 24.94
CA ILE A 226 -65.60 40.73 24.31
C ILE A 226 -64.98 39.52 25.00
N LYS A 227 -65.84 38.60 25.44
CA LYS A 227 -65.48 37.33 26.07
C LYS A 227 -64.66 36.49 25.07
N VAL A 228 -63.33 36.60 25.14
CA VAL A 228 -62.37 35.80 24.33
C VAL A 228 -61.56 34.86 25.24
N ASP A 229 -62.01 34.64 26.48
CA ASP A 229 -61.29 33.76 27.42
C ASP A 229 -61.49 32.26 27.11
N GLU A 230 -62.58 31.88 26.44
CA GLU A 230 -62.92 30.47 26.21
C GLU A 230 -62.26 29.86 24.95
N ALA A 231 -61.99 30.68 23.92
CA ALA A 231 -61.30 30.22 22.71
C ALA A 231 -59.77 30.14 22.91
N VAL A 232 -59.20 31.03 23.71
CA VAL A 232 -57.75 31.03 23.98
C VAL A 232 -57.37 29.91 24.95
N HIS A 233 -58.22 29.55 25.91
CA HIS A 233 -57.96 28.42 26.81
C HIS A 233 -57.94 27.08 26.05
N ASN A 234 -58.90 26.87 25.14
CA ASN A 234 -58.93 25.66 24.32
C ASN A 234 -57.67 25.49 23.46
N ILE A 235 -57.16 26.59 22.88
CA ILE A 235 -55.94 26.53 22.04
C ILE A 235 -54.71 26.19 22.88
N VAL A 236 -54.56 26.79 24.06
CA VAL A 236 -53.42 26.51 24.94
C VAL A 236 -53.42 25.05 25.42
N GLU A 237 -54.59 24.48 25.75
CA GLU A 237 -54.70 23.06 26.09
C GLU A 237 -54.33 22.16 24.92
N THR A 238 -54.79 22.44 23.70
CA THR A 238 -54.39 21.64 22.52
C THR A 238 -52.90 21.68 22.23
N VAL A 239 -52.22 22.81 22.48
CA VAL A 239 -50.77 22.93 22.27
C VAL A 239 -49.99 22.15 23.33
N ASP A 240 -50.45 22.18 24.59
CA ASP A 240 -49.80 21.45 25.68
C ASP A 240 -49.94 19.93 25.52
N GLU A 241 -51.12 19.47 25.07
CA GLU A 241 -51.37 18.05 24.77
C GLU A 241 -50.53 17.58 23.56
N SER A 242 -50.34 18.44 22.56
CA SER A 242 -49.47 18.18 21.41
C SER A 242 -48.00 18.06 21.83
N LEU A 243 -47.53 18.96 22.71
CA LEU A 243 -46.16 18.93 23.24
C LEU A 243 -45.88 17.68 24.07
N LYS A 244 -46.85 17.24 24.87
CA LYS A 244 -46.75 16.00 25.65
C LYS A 244 -46.64 14.78 24.74
N THR A 245 -47.46 14.72 23.69
CA THR A 245 -47.42 13.63 22.70
C THR A 245 -46.08 13.56 21.97
N VAL A 246 -45.52 14.72 21.59
CA VAL A 246 -44.20 14.80 20.96
C VAL A 246 -43.10 14.37 21.92
N ALA A 247 -43.13 14.80 23.18
CA ALA A 247 -42.17 14.41 24.19
C ALA A 247 -42.15 12.89 24.43
N GLU A 248 -43.33 12.26 24.51
CA GLU A 248 -43.45 10.80 24.66
C GLU A 248 -42.94 10.06 23.42
N THR A 249 -43.22 10.57 22.22
CA THR A 249 -42.73 9.98 20.95
C THR A 249 -41.21 10.02 20.86
N VAL A 250 -40.59 11.13 21.28
CA VAL A 250 -39.13 11.27 21.32
C VAL A 250 -38.52 10.33 22.35
N ASP A 251 -39.11 10.19 23.54
CA ASP A 251 -38.58 9.29 24.58
C ASP A 251 -38.63 7.82 24.14
N VAL A 252 -39.71 7.38 23.49
CA VAL A 252 -39.82 6.01 22.92
C VAL A 252 -38.78 5.78 21.83
N SER A 253 -38.57 6.76 20.94
CA SER A 253 -37.57 6.69 19.88
C SER A 253 -36.14 6.60 20.46
N MET A 254 -35.83 7.39 21.50
CA MET A 254 -34.53 7.35 22.16
C MET A 254 -34.29 6.01 22.89
N ARG A 255 -35.31 5.42 23.52
CA ARG A 255 -35.19 4.08 24.13
C ARG A 255 -34.96 2.99 23.10
N SER A 256 -35.73 2.99 22.01
CA SER A 256 -35.56 2.03 20.91
C SER A 256 -34.17 2.13 20.27
N MET A 257 -33.67 3.36 20.09
CA MET A 257 -32.32 3.60 19.58
C MET A 257 -31.23 3.09 20.55
N LYS A 258 -31.41 3.30 21.86
CA LYS A 258 -30.48 2.79 22.88
C LYS A 258 -30.39 1.26 22.86
N GLU A 259 -31.53 0.56 22.81
CA GLU A 259 -31.57 -0.89 22.75
C GLU A 259 -30.95 -1.46 21.46
N GLY A 260 -31.17 -0.80 20.31
CA GLY A 260 -30.54 -1.16 19.05
C GLY A 260 -29.01 -1.00 19.07
N ILE A 261 -28.51 0.05 19.73
CA ILE A 261 -27.07 0.29 19.89
C ILE A 261 -26.45 -0.78 20.80
N ASP A 262 -27.06 -1.08 21.95
CA ASP A 262 -26.55 -2.09 22.88
C ASP A 262 -26.50 -3.49 22.24
N GLY A 263 -27.50 -3.84 21.41
CA GLY A 263 -27.50 -5.09 20.64
C GLY A 263 -26.36 -5.15 19.61
N THR A 264 -26.15 -4.07 18.86
CA THR A 264 -25.12 -4.01 17.82
C THR A 264 -23.71 -4.07 18.41
N VAL A 265 -23.48 -3.38 19.54
CA VAL A 265 -22.20 -3.41 20.27
C VAL A 265 -21.89 -4.82 20.79
N ARG A 266 -22.90 -5.56 21.26
CA ARG A 266 -22.72 -6.93 21.75
C ARG A 266 -22.32 -7.88 20.63
N VAL A 267 -22.97 -7.81 19.48
CA VAL A 267 -22.64 -8.62 18.29
C VAL A 267 -21.24 -8.29 17.76
N ALA A 268 -20.86 -7.01 17.73
CA ALA A 268 -19.53 -6.59 17.31
C ALA A 268 -18.44 -7.13 18.25
N LYS A 269 -18.68 -7.08 19.57
CA LYS A 269 -17.77 -7.65 20.57
C LYS A 269 -17.58 -9.15 20.40
N ASP A 270 -18.67 -9.90 20.28
CA ASP A 270 -18.61 -11.36 20.13
C ASP A 270 -17.90 -11.77 18.82
N THR A 271 -18.09 -10.99 17.75
CA THR A 271 -17.42 -11.19 16.45
C THR A 271 -15.91 -10.91 16.55
N MET A 272 -15.52 -9.81 17.22
CA MET A 272 -14.11 -9.48 17.44
C MET A 272 -13.41 -10.53 18.31
N ASP A 273 -14.06 -10.99 19.39
CA ASP A 273 -13.50 -12.03 20.27
C ASP A 273 -13.33 -13.37 19.52
N GLY A 274 -14.26 -13.70 18.61
CA GLY A 274 -14.16 -14.87 17.73
C GLY A 274 -12.99 -14.76 16.75
N SER A 275 -12.86 -13.61 16.08
CA SER A 275 -11.81 -13.36 15.10
C SER A 275 -10.42 -13.35 15.74
N MET A 276 -10.28 -12.72 16.91
CA MET A 276 -9.01 -12.68 17.65
C MET A 276 -8.55 -14.09 18.05
N ARG A 277 -9.46 -14.98 18.47
CA ARG A 277 -9.13 -16.39 18.75
C ARG A 277 -8.68 -17.17 17.51
N HIS A 278 -9.20 -16.85 16.33
CA HIS A 278 -8.75 -17.47 15.08
C HIS A 278 -7.35 -16.99 14.69
N VAL A 279 -7.08 -15.69 14.82
CA VAL A 279 -5.76 -15.10 14.55
C VAL A 279 -4.70 -15.66 15.51
N THR A 280 -5.00 -15.77 16.81
CA THR A 280 -4.05 -16.35 17.78
C THR A 280 -3.73 -17.82 17.45
N ARG A 281 -4.72 -18.63 17.06
CA ARG A 281 -4.46 -20.03 16.66
C ARG A 281 -3.64 -20.15 15.38
N ALA A 282 -3.94 -19.31 14.38
CA ALA A 282 -3.20 -19.29 13.12
C ALA A 282 -1.74 -18.85 13.34
N LEU A 283 -1.50 -17.89 14.23
CA LEU A 283 -0.15 -17.47 14.64
C LEU A 283 0.60 -18.61 15.35
N ASP A 284 0.00 -19.27 16.33
CA ASP A 284 0.61 -20.39 17.04
C ASP A 284 0.98 -21.56 16.11
N GLU A 285 0.12 -21.86 15.13
CA GLU A 285 0.36 -22.89 14.13
C GLU A 285 1.48 -22.51 13.16
N SER A 286 1.50 -21.26 12.71
CA SER A 286 2.58 -20.70 11.88
C SER A 286 3.93 -20.76 12.59
N THR A 287 3.99 -20.31 13.86
CA THR A 287 5.22 -20.37 14.66
C THR A 287 5.71 -21.80 14.86
N ARG A 288 4.80 -22.76 15.08
CA ARG A 288 5.18 -24.19 15.21
C ARG A 288 5.76 -24.76 13.91
N ASN A 289 5.17 -24.42 12.77
CA ASN A 289 5.66 -24.87 11.45
C ASN A 289 7.04 -24.28 11.12
N VAL A 290 7.26 -23.01 11.45
CA VAL A 290 8.57 -22.36 11.30
C VAL A 290 9.61 -23.04 12.18
N MET A 291 9.31 -23.31 13.46
CA MET A 291 10.24 -24.00 14.36
C MET A 291 10.63 -25.40 13.84
N GLN A 292 9.68 -26.17 13.31
CA GLN A 292 9.98 -27.49 12.73
C GLN A 292 10.86 -27.40 11.47
N SER A 293 10.63 -26.40 10.63
CA SER A 293 11.44 -26.15 9.44
C SER A 293 12.88 -25.78 9.80
N VAL A 294 13.05 -24.89 10.78
CA VAL A 294 14.37 -24.46 11.27
C VAL A 294 15.13 -25.63 11.89
N ASP A 295 14.47 -26.45 12.72
CA ASP A 295 15.07 -27.65 13.31
C ASP A 295 15.51 -28.66 12.24
N GLY A 296 14.70 -28.86 11.20
CA GLY A 296 15.05 -29.72 10.06
C GLY A 296 16.27 -29.22 9.29
N SER A 297 16.31 -27.91 9.01
CA SER A 297 17.44 -27.26 8.35
C SER A 297 18.74 -27.38 9.17
N MET A 298 18.66 -27.12 10.48
CA MET A 298 19.81 -27.25 11.37
C MET A 298 20.36 -28.68 11.41
N ARG A 299 19.51 -29.70 11.46
CA ARG A 299 19.97 -31.11 11.41
C ARG A 299 20.70 -31.44 10.11
N ASN A 300 20.18 -30.99 8.97
CA ASN A 300 20.82 -31.22 7.67
C ASN A 300 22.19 -30.51 7.57
N MET A 301 22.28 -29.28 8.11
CA MET A 301 23.52 -28.53 8.13
C MET A 301 24.56 -29.20 9.03
N VAL A 302 24.18 -29.65 10.23
CA VAL A 302 25.07 -30.39 11.15
C VAL A 302 25.58 -31.68 10.50
N GLN A 303 24.74 -32.43 9.80
CA GLN A 303 25.16 -33.65 9.09
C GLN A 303 26.14 -33.34 7.95
N THR A 304 25.92 -32.25 7.21
CA THR A 304 26.80 -31.81 6.11
C THR A 304 28.18 -31.39 6.63
N VAL A 305 28.21 -30.67 7.76
CA VAL A 305 29.45 -30.24 8.41
C VAL A 305 30.21 -31.43 8.99
N ASP A 306 29.54 -32.37 9.68
CA ASP A 306 30.18 -33.57 10.22
C ASP A 306 30.78 -34.45 9.11
N GLY A 307 30.06 -34.61 7.99
CA GLY A 307 30.54 -35.33 6.81
C GLY A 307 31.80 -34.70 6.21
N SER A 308 31.81 -33.37 6.08
CA SER A 308 32.97 -32.61 5.59
C SER A 308 34.18 -32.74 6.51
N MET A 309 33.97 -32.65 7.83
CA MET A 309 35.04 -32.81 8.82
C MET A 309 35.65 -34.21 8.79
N ARG A 310 34.83 -35.27 8.68
CA ARG A 310 35.32 -36.65 8.57
C ARG A 310 36.16 -36.87 7.32
N SER A 311 35.71 -36.33 6.18
CA SER A 311 36.46 -36.36 4.93
C SER A 311 37.82 -35.68 5.07
N MET A 312 37.83 -34.47 5.65
CA MET A 312 39.05 -33.69 5.85
C MET A 312 40.04 -34.39 6.80
N THR A 313 39.56 -34.97 7.89
CA THR A 313 40.37 -35.74 8.85
C THR A 313 40.95 -37.00 8.22
N GLY A 314 40.19 -37.66 7.33
CA GLY A 314 40.65 -38.80 6.54
C GLY A 314 41.77 -38.44 5.56
N SER A 315 41.68 -37.27 4.93
CA SER A 315 42.72 -36.75 4.04
C SER A 315 43.99 -36.36 4.80
N MET A 316 43.88 -35.70 5.96
CA MET A 316 45.04 -35.37 6.79
C MET A 316 45.78 -36.62 7.29
N ARG A 317 45.07 -37.68 7.69
CA ARG A 317 45.72 -38.95 8.10
C ARG A 317 46.48 -39.65 6.97
N ARG A 318 46.09 -39.44 5.70
CA ARG A 318 46.85 -39.98 4.56
C ARG A 318 48.15 -39.22 4.29
N VAL A 319 48.15 -37.91 4.55
CA VAL A 319 49.33 -37.05 4.35
C VAL A 319 50.41 -37.29 5.42
N SER A 320 50.02 -37.70 6.64
CA SER A 320 50.98 -37.91 7.74
C SER A 320 51.60 -39.31 7.84
N ARG A 321 51.44 -40.22 6.85
CA ARG A 321 52.18 -41.49 6.84
C ARG A 321 53.59 -41.26 6.26
N PRO A 322 54.67 -41.41 7.05
CA PRO A 322 56.02 -41.30 6.52
C PRO A 322 56.31 -42.54 5.66
N SER A 323 56.49 -42.34 4.35
CA SER A 323 56.97 -43.37 3.45
C SER A 323 58.49 -43.50 3.60
N THR A 324 58.95 -44.34 4.52
CA THR A 324 60.34 -44.81 4.55
C THR A 324 60.56 -45.77 3.38
N ARG A 325 60.88 -45.23 2.21
CA ARG A 325 61.39 -46.01 1.07
C ARG A 325 62.80 -45.54 0.75
N SER A 326 63.76 -46.40 1.06
CA SER A 326 65.19 -46.16 0.86
C SER A 326 65.49 -45.94 -0.63
N PHE A 327 66.07 -44.78 -0.94
CA PHE A 327 66.61 -44.48 -2.26
C PHE A 327 67.93 -45.23 -2.46
N ARG A 328 67.98 -46.07 -3.49
CA ARG A 328 69.17 -46.74 -4.02
C ARG A 328 69.54 -46.02 -5.31
N TRP A 329 70.75 -45.48 -5.36
CA TRP A 329 71.32 -44.87 -6.56
C TRP A 329 71.75 -45.97 -7.52
N ASP A 330 71.16 -46.01 -8.72
CA ASP A 330 71.76 -46.69 -9.86
C ASP A 330 71.99 -45.63 -10.95
N ALA A 331 73.26 -45.39 -11.21
CA ALA A 331 73.76 -44.64 -12.35
C ALA A 331 73.85 -45.60 -13.54
N SER A 332 73.18 -45.28 -14.64
CA SER A 332 73.53 -45.83 -15.95
C SER A 332 72.79 -45.09 -17.06
N SER A 333 73.56 -44.72 -18.09
CA SER A 333 73.17 -44.71 -19.51
C SER A 333 72.16 -43.66 -19.97
N TYR A 334 72.24 -43.06 -21.14
CA TYR A 334 73.23 -42.84 -22.21
C TYR A 334 72.37 -42.11 -23.27
N ASP A 335 72.89 -41.03 -23.82
CA ASP A 335 72.67 -40.39 -25.14
C ASP A 335 71.37 -40.54 -25.97
N ASP A 336 71.22 -39.57 -26.87
CA ASP A 336 70.35 -39.50 -28.06
C ASP A 336 68.93 -38.93 -27.87
N ASP A 337 68.77 -37.64 -28.20
CA ASP A 337 68.13 -37.23 -29.46
C ASP A 337 68.03 -35.70 -29.56
N ALA A 338 68.98 -35.11 -30.28
CA ALA A 338 68.92 -33.76 -30.79
C ALA A 338 69.14 -33.81 -32.31
N ASN A 339 68.06 -33.90 -33.09
CA ASN A 339 67.96 -33.29 -34.42
C ASN A 339 66.60 -33.62 -35.06
N GLN A 340 65.80 -32.59 -35.32
CA GLN A 340 64.99 -32.60 -36.53
C GLN A 340 64.81 -31.16 -37.04
N GLU A 341 65.60 -30.86 -38.08
CA GLU A 341 65.46 -29.76 -39.05
C GLU A 341 64.06 -29.82 -39.72
N ASN A 342 63.38 -28.71 -40.00
CA ASN A 342 63.58 -27.75 -41.10
C ASN A 342 63.59 -28.37 -42.51
N SER A 343 62.80 -27.76 -43.43
CA SER A 343 62.43 -28.11 -44.83
C SER A 343 60.99 -28.63 -44.93
N ASP A 344 60.03 -28.02 -45.64
CA ASP A 344 60.03 -27.06 -46.77
C ASP A 344 58.94 -25.98 -46.64
#